data_AF-A0A2S9YG30-F1
#
_entry.id   AF-A0A2S9YG30-F1
#
_cell.length_a   1.000
_cell.length_b   1.000
_cell.length_c   1.000
_cell.angle_alpha   90.00
_cell.angle_beta   90.00
_cell.angle_gamma   90.00
#
_symmetry.space_group_name_H-M   'P 1'
#
loop_
_entity.id
_entity.type
_entity.pdbx_description
1 polymer ?
#
loop_
_entity_poly.entity_id
_entity_poly.type
_entity_poly.pdbx_seq_one_letter_code
_entity_poly.pdbx_strand_id
1 'polypeptide(L)'
;MSYAQELDFATDGLWKVFAERLEQWRVFERRAFRRLAEAQAETRIAAEASGVVVDKREFDYITRVERAERAGYLRNYLFGGLGTEFTRMPYLVQAEFIATIWTVIDKEGLEDEYAGLVGPELLDALRDIHRRYLVMLKARHDRGASSGFNLNARRARLQRRLMLYIAAAVVMADEDDEASVARTRAALAPVDMLRELDAQQAGSIAHEGDEEVETDRFLAELDAIDGLLGASGAGAEAEHVAERANAGGRAGAVVTTHGVGGGALIVMSSYNKTPVFTHFDGRRMKKVGSARESVPGHRPLGSGGVRR
;
A
#
# COMPACT_ATOMS: atom_id res chain seq x y z
N MET A 1 -24.62 -16.29 -11.22
CA MET A 1 -23.52 -15.41 -10.81
C MET A 1 -24.14 -14.15 -10.21
N SER A 2 -23.65 -13.62 -9.10
CA SER A 2 -24.19 -12.35 -8.57
C SER A 2 -23.62 -11.16 -9.33
N TYR A 3 -24.36 -10.05 -9.43
CA TYR A 3 -23.87 -8.80 -10.04
C TYR A 3 -22.53 -8.34 -9.45
N ALA A 4 -22.32 -8.53 -8.14
CA ALA A 4 -21.06 -8.19 -7.49
C ALA A 4 -19.89 -9.06 -7.97
N GLN A 5 -20.12 -10.35 -8.22
CA GLN A 5 -19.11 -11.24 -8.77
C GLN A 5 -18.79 -10.86 -10.22
N GLU A 6 -19.82 -10.56 -11.03
CA GLU A 6 -19.61 -10.11 -12.42
C GLU A 6 -18.77 -8.83 -12.49
N LEU A 7 -19.00 -7.89 -11.57
CA LEU A 7 -18.25 -6.65 -11.48
C LEU A 7 -16.79 -6.86 -11.03
N ASP A 8 -16.54 -7.79 -10.11
CA ASP A 8 -15.17 -8.22 -9.76
C ASP A 8 -14.45 -8.76 -11.01
N PHE A 9 -15.05 -9.75 -11.68
CA PHE A 9 -14.44 -10.36 -12.87
C PHE A 9 -14.20 -9.36 -13.99
N ALA A 10 -15.13 -8.42 -14.20
CA ALA A 10 -14.98 -7.36 -15.19
C ALA A 10 -13.85 -6.39 -14.82
N THR A 11 -13.74 -6.01 -13.54
CA THR A 11 -12.68 -5.12 -13.05
C THR A 11 -11.32 -5.78 -13.23
N ASP A 12 -11.16 -7.02 -12.78
CA ASP A 12 -9.91 -7.79 -12.93
C ASP A 12 -9.53 -8.00 -14.39
N GLY A 13 -10.52 -8.37 -15.21
CA GLY A 13 -10.34 -8.60 -16.64
C GLY A 13 -9.85 -7.35 -17.35
N LEU A 14 -10.46 -6.19 -17.09
CA LEU A 14 -10.06 -4.94 -17.72
C LEU A 14 -8.64 -4.51 -17.34
N TRP A 15 -8.26 -4.64 -16.06
CA TRP A 15 -6.89 -4.33 -15.64
C TRP A 15 -5.85 -5.27 -16.24
N LYS A 16 -6.19 -6.56 -16.42
CA LYS A 16 -5.34 -7.52 -17.13
C LYS A 16 -5.19 -7.16 -18.59
N VAL A 17 -6.28 -6.87 -19.29
CA VAL A 17 -6.26 -6.44 -20.69
C VAL A 17 -5.44 -5.16 -20.88
N PHE A 18 -5.53 -4.20 -19.95
CA PHE A 18 -4.71 -3.00 -19.98
C PHE A 18 -3.21 -3.29 -19.86
N ALA A 19 -2.82 -4.12 -18.89
CA ALA A 19 -1.42 -4.52 -18.74
C ALA A 19 -0.92 -5.34 -19.95
N GLU A 20 -1.77 -6.22 -20.51
CA GLU A 20 -1.48 -6.99 -21.71
C GLU A 20 -1.32 -6.10 -22.96
N ARG A 21 -2.16 -5.06 -23.12
CA ARG A 21 -2.04 -4.09 -24.22
C ARG A 21 -0.71 -3.36 -24.19
N LEU A 22 -0.22 -2.98 -23.01
CA LEU A 22 1.12 -2.41 -22.85
C LEU A 22 2.20 -3.46 -23.16
N GLU A 23 2.04 -4.69 -22.70
CA GLU A 23 2.99 -5.79 -22.93
C GLU A 23 3.11 -6.17 -24.42
N GLN A 24 2.00 -6.12 -25.17
CA GLN A 24 1.97 -6.43 -26.61
C GLN A 24 2.95 -5.56 -27.41
N TRP A 25 3.21 -4.33 -26.97
CA TRP A 25 4.17 -3.46 -27.61
C TRP A 25 5.61 -4.01 -27.58
N ARG A 26 5.95 -4.88 -26.61
CA ARG A 26 7.28 -5.51 -26.53
C ARG A 26 7.66 -6.32 -27.76
N VAL A 27 6.70 -6.67 -28.62
CA VAL A 27 7.01 -7.29 -29.92
C VAL A 27 7.98 -6.42 -30.74
N PHE A 28 7.85 -5.09 -30.66
CA PHE A 28 8.71 -4.14 -31.37
C PHE A 28 10.05 -3.86 -30.68
N GLU A 29 10.26 -4.31 -29.43
CA GLU A 29 11.56 -4.23 -28.76
C GLU A 29 12.58 -5.24 -29.33
N ARG A 30 12.12 -6.22 -30.12
CA ARG A 30 12.99 -7.24 -30.70
C ARG A 30 14.02 -6.60 -31.64
N ARG A 31 15.25 -7.12 -31.59
CA ARG A 31 16.40 -6.64 -32.39
C ARG A 31 16.10 -6.51 -33.89
N ALA A 32 15.27 -7.38 -34.45
CA ALA A 32 14.89 -7.32 -35.87
C ALA A 32 14.14 -6.02 -36.21
N PHE A 33 13.17 -5.62 -35.40
CA PHE A 33 12.41 -4.38 -35.63
C PHE A 33 13.26 -3.13 -35.42
N ARG A 34 14.20 -3.16 -34.47
CA ARG A 34 15.17 -2.07 -34.28
C ARG A 34 16.05 -1.88 -35.52
N ARG A 35 16.57 -2.95 -36.11
CA ARG A 35 17.34 -2.86 -37.37
C ARG A 35 16.50 -2.33 -38.53
N LEU A 36 15.22 -2.71 -38.61
CA LEU A 36 14.31 -2.18 -39.61
C LEU A 36 14.03 -0.69 -39.40
N ALA A 37 13.88 -0.25 -38.15
CA ALA A 37 13.74 1.17 -37.81
C ALA A 37 15.01 1.97 -38.15
N GLU A 38 16.20 1.44 -37.86
CA GLU A 38 17.49 2.04 -38.25
C GLU A 38 17.60 2.20 -39.77
N ALA A 39 17.32 1.13 -40.53
CA ALA A 39 17.34 1.17 -42.00
C ALA A 39 16.29 2.13 -42.57
N GLN A 40 15.10 2.21 -41.97
CA GLN A 40 14.07 3.17 -42.37
C GLN A 40 14.50 4.62 -42.08
N ALA A 41 15.19 4.87 -40.96
CA ALA A 41 15.72 6.18 -40.62
C ALA A 41 16.80 6.63 -41.63
N GLU A 42 17.73 5.75 -41.98
CA GLU A 42 18.73 5.99 -43.02
C GLU A 42 18.07 6.33 -44.37
N THR A 43 17.04 5.57 -44.74
CA THR A 43 16.29 5.78 -45.99
C THR A 43 15.57 7.13 -46.00
N ARG A 44 14.95 7.53 -44.88
CA ARG A 44 14.30 8.85 -44.75
C ARG A 44 15.29 10.00 -44.89
N ILE A 45 16.47 9.89 -44.27
CA ILE A 45 17.55 10.89 -44.39
C ILE A 45 18.02 11.02 -45.84
N ALA A 46 18.23 9.88 -46.54
CA ALA A 46 18.64 9.87 -47.93
C ALA A 46 17.55 10.46 -48.86
N ALA A 47 16.28 10.16 -48.60
CA ALA A 47 15.15 10.69 -49.35
C ALA A 47 15.01 12.21 -49.17
N GLU A 48 15.16 12.71 -47.94
CA GLU A 48 15.15 14.15 -47.64
C GLU A 48 16.30 14.88 -48.35
N ALA A 49 17.51 14.33 -48.32
CA ALA A 49 18.67 14.91 -49.01
C ALA A 49 18.52 14.96 -50.54
N SER A 50 17.76 14.02 -51.11
CA SER A 50 17.52 13.91 -52.57
C SER A 50 16.22 14.57 -53.03
N GLY A 51 15.41 15.10 -52.11
CA GLY A 51 14.09 15.67 -52.42
C GLY A 51 13.04 14.63 -52.83
N VAL A 52 13.28 13.35 -52.54
CA VAL A 52 12.34 12.26 -52.84
C VAL A 52 11.26 12.22 -51.75
N VAL A 53 9.99 12.23 -52.17
CA VAL A 53 8.86 12.11 -51.25
C VAL A 53 8.73 10.67 -50.77
N VAL A 54 8.90 10.44 -49.48
CA VAL A 54 8.69 9.13 -48.84
C VAL A 54 7.19 8.80 -48.83
N ASP A 55 6.83 7.58 -49.22
CA ASP A 55 5.44 7.13 -49.19
C ASP A 55 4.91 7.05 -47.75
N LYS A 56 3.86 7.82 -47.46
CA LYS A 56 3.19 7.83 -46.14
C LYS A 56 2.46 6.53 -45.82
N ARG A 57 2.30 5.63 -46.79
CA ARG A 57 1.68 4.31 -46.60
C ARG A 57 2.64 3.26 -46.08
N GLU A 58 3.94 3.55 -46.06
CA GLU A 58 4.93 2.64 -45.48
C GLU A 58 4.67 2.45 -43.98
N PHE A 59 4.88 1.23 -43.49
CA PHE A 59 4.80 0.95 -42.06
C PHE A 59 5.91 1.70 -41.32
N ASP A 60 5.54 2.51 -40.32
CA ASP A 60 6.50 3.31 -39.55
C ASP A 60 7.15 2.48 -38.43
N TYR A 61 8.28 1.85 -38.70
CA TYR A 61 9.03 1.08 -37.70
C TYR A 61 9.64 1.96 -36.62
N ILE A 62 10.05 3.18 -36.96
CA ILE A 62 10.70 4.13 -36.04
C ILE A 62 9.73 4.45 -34.89
N THR A 63 8.54 4.96 -35.21
CA THR A 63 7.54 5.29 -34.19
C THR A 63 7.09 4.07 -33.40
N ARG A 64 7.07 2.87 -34.00
CA ARG A 64 6.65 1.64 -33.31
C ARG A 64 7.67 1.18 -32.26
N VAL A 65 8.95 1.29 -32.56
CA VAL A 65 10.03 0.99 -31.61
C VAL A 65 10.00 2.01 -30.46
N GLU A 66 9.88 3.30 -30.75
CA GLU A 66 9.79 4.35 -29.72
C GLU A 66 8.59 4.15 -28.78
N ARG A 67 7.40 3.88 -29.35
CA ARG A 67 6.20 3.57 -28.56
C ARG A 67 6.36 2.32 -27.71
N ALA A 68 7.10 1.32 -28.19
CA ALA A 68 7.32 0.10 -27.44
C ALA A 68 8.22 0.32 -26.22
N GLU A 69 9.31 1.05 -26.40
CA GLU A 69 10.18 1.43 -25.27
C GLU A 69 9.40 2.25 -24.23
N ARG A 70 8.55 3.16 -24.70
CA ARG A 70 7.71 3.95 -23.82
C ARG A 70 6.65 3.12 -23.11
N ALA A 71 5.97 2.20 -23.81
CA ALA A 71 5.00 1.29 -23.21
C ALA A 71 5.63 0.38 -22.15
N GLY A 72 6.83 -0.15 -22.41
CA GLY A 72 7.59 -0.95 -21.46
C GLY A 72 7.95 -0.16 -20.20
N TYR A 73 8.41 1.09 -20.36
CA TYR A 73 8.67 1.99 -19.24
C TYR A 73 7.40 2.24 -18.41
N LEU A 74 6.31 2.65 -19.06
CA LEU A 74 5.05 3.00 -18.40
C LEU A 74 4.42 1.80 -17.68
N ARG A 75 4.47 0.61 -18.27
CA ARG A 75 4.04 -0.63 -17.63
C ARG A 75 4.81 -0.88 -16.34
N ASN A 76 6.14 -0.82 -16.38
CA ASN A 76 6.98 -1.02 -15.21
C ASN A 76 6.80 0.11 -14.18
N TYR A 77 6.47 1.31 -14.64
CA TYR A 77 6.22 2.45 -13.77
C TYR A 77 4.95 2.27 -12.91
N LEU A 78 3.83 1.88 -13.53
CA LEU A 78 2.56 1.68 -12.80
C LEU A 78 2.51 0.37 -12.02
N PHE A 79 2.95 -0.73 -12.64
CA PHE A 79 2.77 -2.06 -12.09
C PHE A 79 4.00 -2.61 -11.37
N GLY A 80 5.16 -1.97 -11.54
CA GLY A 80 6.42 -2.45 -10.98
C GLY A 80 6.70 -3.91 -11.35
N GLY A 81 7.31 -4.63 -10.41
CA GLY A 81 7.46 -6.09 -10.50
C GLY A 81 6.19 -6.87 -10.15
N LEU A 82 5.17 -6.22 -9.58
CA LEU A 82 3.94 -6.87 -9.14
C LEU A 82 3.03 -7.24 -10.32
N GLY A 83 3.08 -6.47 -11.41
CA GLY A 83 2.24 -6.72 -12.57
C GLY A 83 0.76 -6.57 -12.22
N THR A 84 -0.04 -7.59 -12.55
CA THR A 84 -1.49 -7.63 -12.31
C THR A 84 -1.87 -8.45 -11.08
N GLU A 85 -0.90 -8.85 -10.24
CA GLU A 85 -1.17 -9.66 -9.03
C GLU A 85 -2.06 -8.93 -8.02
N PHE A 86 -2.14 -7.60 -8.06
CA PHE A 86 -3.08 -6.83 -7.24
C PHE A 86 -4.55 -7.19 -7.50
N THR A 87 -4.88 -7.75 -8.68
CA THR A 87 -6.24 -8.23 -8.99
C THR A 87 -6.65 -9.44 -8.14
N ARG A 88 -5.71 -10.10 -7.47
CA ARG A 88 -5.98 -11.23 -6.56
C ARG A 88 -5.97 -10.82 -5.09
N MET A 89 -5.71 -9.55 -4.79
CA MET A 89 -5.64 -9.04 -3.42
C MET A 89 -7.04 -8.94 -2.79
N PRO A 90 -7.13 -8.84 -1.46
CA PRO A 90 -8.38 -8.51 -0.79
C PRO A 90 -8.98 -7.22 -1.35
N TYR A 91 -10.30 -7.18 -1.50
CA TYR A 91 -11.00 -6.13 -2.23
C TYR A 91 -10.66 -4.69 -1.83
N LEU A 92 -10.49 -4.43 -0.53
CA LEU A 92 -10.14 -3.09 -0.06
C LEU A 92 -8.73 -2.69 -0.50
N VAL A 93 -7.78 -3.62 -0.39
CA VAL A 93 -6.39 -3.44 -0.84
C VAL A 93 -6.33 -3.26 -2.35
N GLN A 94 -7.12 -4.05 -3.09
CA GLN A 94 -7.25 -3.92 -4.54
C GLN A 94 -7.77 -2.53 -4.94
N ALA A 95 -8.82 -2.03 -4.26
CA ALA A 95 -9.38 -0.72 -4.53
C ALA A 95 -8.39 0.43 -4.28
N GLU A 96 -7.64 0.36 -3.17
CA GLU A 96 -6.61 1.35 -2.82
C GLU A 96 -5.45 1.35 -3.81
N PHE A 97 -5.03 0.17 -4.26
CA PHE A 97 -4.00 0.04 -5.28
C PHE A 97 -4.45 0.67 -6.61
N ILE A 98 -5.67 0.37 -7.05
CA ILE A 98 -6.24 0.98 -8.28
C ILE A 98 -6.35 2.50 -8.14
N ALA A 99 -6.80 3.01 -6.98
CA ALA A 99 -6.89 4.44 -6.73
C ALA A 99 -5.50 5.13 -6.77
N THR A 100 -4.47 4.43 -6.30
CA THR A 100 -3.09 4.90 -6.37
C THR A 100 -2.60 4.99 -7.81
N ILE A 101 -2.88 3.99 -8.65
CA ILE A 101 -2.58 4.04 -10.09
C ILE A 101 -3.23 5.26 -10.74
N TRP A 102 -4.53 5.49 -10.52
CA TRP A 102 -5.21 6.66 -11.08
C TRP A 102 -4.62 7.97 -10.60
N THR A 103 -4.29 8.07 -9.31
CA THR A 103 -3.64 9.25 -8.74
C THR A 103 -2.30 9.54 -9.44
N VAL A 104 -1.51 8.51 -9.74
CA VAL A 104 -0.24 8.65 -10.48
C VAL A 104 -0.50 9.14 -11.90
N ILE A 105 -1.44 8.51 -12.62
CA ILE A 105 -1.79 8.90 -13.99
C ILE A 105 -2.23 10.37 -14.05
N ASP A 106 -3.11 10.79 -13.15
CA ASP A 106 -3.68 12.14 -13.14
C ASP A 106 -2.63 13.19 -12.72
N LYS A 107 -1.81 12.90 -11.70
CA LYS A 107 -0.79 13.86 -11.22
C LYS A 107 0.34 14.09 -12.21
N GLU A 108 0.68 13.08 -13.00
CA GLU A 108 1.77 13.15 -13.97
C GLU A 108 1.29 13.50 -15.38
N GLY A 109 -0.01 13.64 -15.59
CA GLY A 109 -0.58 13.97 -16.91
C GLY A 109 -0.33 12.88 -17.94
N LEU A 110 -0.35 11.61 -17.53
CA LEU A 110 -0.04 10.47 -18.41
C LEU A 110 -1.27 9.95 -19.18
N GLU A 111 -2.43 10.54 -18.99
CA GLU A 111 -3.71 10.07 -19.55
C GLU A 111 -3.66 9.92 -21.08
N ASP A 112 -3.29 10.99 -21.80
CA ASP A 112 -3.20 11.00 -23.26
C ASP A 112 -2.17 9.99 -23.78
N GLU A 113 -1.11 9.77 -23.01
CA GLU A 113 -0.05 8.86 -23.37
C GLU A 113 -0.50 7.39 -23.24
N TYR A 114 -1.16 7.04 -22.13
CA TYR A 114 -1.79 5.74 -22.00
C TYR A 114 -2.88 5.53 -23.05
N ALA A 115 -3.74 6.51 -23.29
CA ALA A 115 -4.77 6.45 -24.32
C ALA A 115 -4.18 6.19 -25.72
N GLY A 116 -3.06 6.84 -26.06
CA GLY A 116 -2.35 6.63 -27.33
C GLY A 116 -1.71 5.25 -27.49
N LEU A 117 -1.43 4.54 -26.39
CA LEU A 117 -0.80 3.21 -26.39
C LEU A 117 -1.81 2.07 -26.28
N VAL A 118 -2.81 2.19 -25.40
CA VAL A 118 -3.78 1.11 -25.13
C VAL A 118 -5.11 1.29 -25.87
N GLY A 119 -5.45 2.53 -26.23
CA GLY A 119 -6.73 2.95 -26.78
C GLY A 119 -7.53 3.78 -25.76
N PRO A 120 -8.15 4.90 -26.15
CA PRO A 120 -8.91 5.76 -25.24
C PRO A 120 -10.13 5.05 -24.65
N GLU A 121 -10.79 4.18 -25.43
CA GLU A 121 -12.02 3.49 -25.00
C GLU A 121 -11.75 2.54 -23.82
N LEU A 122 -10.56 1.93 -23.77
CA LEU A 122 -10.17 1.05 -22.68
C LEU A 122 -9.93 1.86 -21.39
N LEU A 123 -9.32 3.04 -21.50
CA LEU A 123 -9.05 3.90 -20.35
C LEU A 123 -10.36 4.44 -19.74
N ASP A 124 -11.30 4.84 -20.60
CA ASP A 124 -12.65 5.26 -20.19
C ASP A 124 -13.40 4.12 -19.51
N ALA A 125 -13.36 2.91 -20.08
CA ALA A 125 -13.97 1.73 -19.48
C ALA A 125 -13.36 1.40 -18.11
N LEU A 126 -12.05 1.55 -17.94
CA LEU A 126 -11.38 1.35 -16.65
C LEU A 126 -11.80 2.39 -15.60
N ARG A 127 -11.99 3.66 -15.99
CA ARG A 127 -12.50 4.68 -15.07
C ARG A 127 -13.94 4.40 -14.64
N ASP A 128 -14.80 4.03 -15.59
CA ASP A 128 -16.20 3.72 -15.29
C ASP A 128 -16.32 2.48 -14.40
N ILE A 129 -15.62 1.39 -14.73
CA ILE A 129 -15.67 0.16 -13.94
C ILE A 129 -15.14 0.40 -12.53
N HIS A 130 -14.06 1.17 -12.36
CA HIS A 130 -13.51 1.47 -11.05
C HIS A 130 -14.50 2.24 -10.17
N ARG A 131 -15.21 3.22 -10.74
CA ARG A 131 -16.25 3.96 -10.01
C ARG A 131 -17.37 3.02 -9.54
N ARG A 132 -17.85 2.14 -10.41
CA ARG A 132 -18.90 1.16 -10.06
C ARG A 132 -18.41 0.16 -9.01
N TYR A 133 -17.17 -0.28 -9.13
CA TYR A 133 -16.51 -1.18 -8.20
C TYR A 133 -16.44 -0.59 -6.79
N LEU A 134 -16.06 0.69 -6.65
CA LEU A 134 -16.07 1.37 -5.35
C LEU A 134 -17.47 1.46 -4.73
N VAL A 135 -18.51 1.73 -5.53
CA VAL A 135 -19.90 1.74 -5.06
C VAL A 135 -20.33 0.36 -4.56
N MET A 136 -19.97 -0.70 -5.29
CA MET A 136 -20.23 -2.08 -4.88
C MET A 136 -19.52 -2.42 -3.57
N LEU A 137 -18.24 -2.05 -3.42
CA LEU A 137 -17.48 -2.32 -2.21
C LEU A 137 -18.05 -1.60 -1.00
N LYS A 138 -18.45 -0.34 -1.16
CA LYS A 138 -19.16 0.39 -0.11
C LYS A 138 -20.45 -0.33 0.29
N ALA A 139 -21.28 -0.73 -0.68
CA ALA A 139 -22.52 -1.47 -0.38
C ALA A 139 -22.25 -2.83 0.30
N ARG A 140 -21.15 -3.52 -0.05
CA ARG A 140 -20.74 -4.77 0.61
C ARG A 140 -20.27 -4.51 2.04
N HIS A 141 -19.49 -3.47 2.26
CA HIS A 141 -19.03 -3.05 3.57
C HIS A 141 -20.21 -2.66 4.48
N ASP A 142 -21.14 -1.84 3.98
CA ASP A 142 -22.33 -1.40 4.70
C ASP A 142 -23.27 -2.57 5.06
N ARG A 143 -23.39 -3.57 4.18
CA ARG A 143 -24.10 -4.84 4.50
C ARG A 143 -23.39 -5.66 5.58
N GLY A 144 -22.06 -5.74 5.52
CA GLY A 144 -21.26 -6.37 6.57
C GLY A 144 -21.45 -5.66 7.92
N ALA A 145 -21.41 -4.32 7.92
CA ALA A 145 -21.61 -3.50 9.11
C ALA A 145 -23.04 -3.56 9.66
N SER A 146 -24.06 -3.66 8.79
CA SER A 146 -25.47 -3.76 9.19
C SER A 146 -25.93 -5.18 9.55
N SER A 147 -25.29 -6.22 9.00
CA SER A 147 -25.50 -7.62 9.41
C SER A 147 -24.72 -8.01 10.67
N GLY A 148 -23.73 -7.20 11.04
CA GLY A 148 -22.89 -7.39 12.20
C GLY A 148 -23.60 -6.96 13.48
N PHE A 149 -24.29 -7.89 14.14
CA PHE A 149 -24.28 -7.87 15.59
C PHE A 149 -22.85 -7.64 16.05
N ASN A 150 -22.58 -6.51 16.71
CA ASN A 150 -21.23 -6.17 17.16
C ASN A 150 -20.72 -7.31 18.07
N LEU A 151 -19.90 -8.20 17.50
CA LEU A 151 -19.39 -9.38 18.18
C LEU A 151 -18.54 -8.99 19.38
N ASN A 152 -17.82 -7.86 19.30
CA ASN A 152 -17.07 -7.31 20.42
C ASN A 152 -18.01 -6.84 21.55
N ALA A 153 -19.13 -6.19 21.21
CA ALA A 153 -20.13 -5.80 22.21
C ALA A 153 -20.86 -7.02 22.83
N ARG A 154 -21.11 -8.07 22.04
CA ARG A 154 -21.66 -9.34 22.56
C ARG A 154 -20.66 -10.10 23.42
N ARG A 155 -19.38 -10.15 23.03
CA ARG A 155 -18.28 -10.71 23.81
C ARG A 155 -18.16 -10.00 25.16
N ALA A 156 -18.11 -8.67 25.15
CA ALA A 156 -18.08 -7.88 26.38
C ALA A 156 -19.33 -8.10 27.26
N ARG A 157 -20.52 -8.19 26.66
CA ARG A 157 -21.77 -8.48 27.39
C ARG A 157 -21.78 -9.89 27.97
N LEU A 158 -21.26 -10.88 27.25
CA LEU A 158 -21.14 -12.26 27.70
C LEU A 158 -20.13 -12.37 28.85
N GLN A 159 -18.94 -11.77 28.70
CA GLN A 159 -17.91 -11.70 29.76
C GLN A 159 -18.48 -11.07 31.03
N ARG A 160 -19.22 -9.96 30.93
CA ARG A 160 -19.87 -9.33 32.08
C ARG A 160 -20.88 -10.25 32.76
N ARG A 161 -21.71 -10.97 31.99
CA ARG A 161 -22.69 -11.91 32.53
C ARG A 161 -22.00 -13.10 33.20
N LEU A 162 -20.91 -13.59 32.63
CA LEU A 162 -20.12 -14.67 33.20
C LEU A 162 -19.49 -14.25 34.53
N MET A 163 -18.90 -13.06 34.60
CA MET A 163 -18.35 -12.52 35.85
C MET A 163 -19.42 -12.33 36.94
N LEU A 164 -20.60 -11.84 36.58
CA LEU A 164 -21.72 -11.73 37.53
C LEU A 164 -22.19 -13.10 38.04
N TYR A 165 -22.21 -14.10 37.16
CA TYR A 165 -22.53 -15.47 37.53
C TYR A 165 -21.48 -16.08 38.47
N ILE A 166 -20.19 -15.91 38.16
CA ILE A 166 -19.07 -16.36 39.01
C ILE A 166 -19.15 -15.69 40.38
N ALA A 167 -19.35 -14.37 40.43
CA ALA A 167 -19.47 -13.64 41.69
C ALA A 167 -20.68 -14.13 42.51
N ALA A 168 -21.82 -14.40 41.88
CA ALA A 168 -22.99 -14.94 42.57
C ALA A 168 -22.75 -16.36 43.10
N ALA A 169 -22.04 -17.21 42.36
CA ALA A 169 -21.67 -18.56 42.80
C ALA A 169 -20.70 -18.52 43.99
N VAL A 170 -19.70 -17.63 43.96
CA VAL A 170 -18.76 -17.42 45.06
C VAL A 170 -19.48 -16.91 46.32
N VAL A 171 -20.40 -15.96 46.17
CA VAL A 171 -21.18 -15.44 47.32
C VAL A 171 -22.14 -16.50 47.90
N MET A 172 -22.63 -17.44 47.10
CA MET A 172 -23.48 -18.53 47.57
C MET A 172 -22.69 -19.67 48.24
N ALA A 173 -21.43 -19.85 47.88
CA ALA A 173 -20.53 -20.80 48.52
C ALA A 173 -19.83 -20.15 49.72
N ASP A 174 -20.49 -20.18 50.88
CA ASP A 174 -19.79 -19.94 52.15
C ASP A 174 -18.87 -21.12 52.42
N GLU A 175 -17.55 -20.90 52.41
CA GLU A 175 -16.53 -21.94 52.52
C GLU A 175 -16.56 -22.65 53.88
N ASP A 176 -17.12 -21.98 54.90
CA ASP A 176 -17.26 -22.52 56.27
C ASP A 176 -18.60 -23.27 56.48
N ASP A 177 -19.54 -23.24 55.52
CA ASP A 177 -20.80 -24.01 55.54
C ASP A 177 -20.83 -25.08 54.43
N GLU A 178 -20.51 -26.33 54.81
CA GLU A 178 -20.56 -27.50 53.91
C GLU A 178 -21.91 -27.67 53.22
N ALA A 179 -23.02 -27.28 53.85
CA ALA A 179 -24.34 -27.37 53.24
C ALA A 179 -24.53 -26.31 52.13
N SER A 180 -23.90 -25.13 52.27
CA SER A 180 -23.91 -24.09 51.24
C SER A 180 -23.04 -24.47 50.03
N VAL A 181 -21.86 -25.04 50.29
CA VAL A 181 -20.98 -25.57 49.23
C VAL A 181 -21.68 -26.69 48.44
N ALA A 182 -22.37 -27.60 49.12
CA ALA A 182 -23.10 -28.69 48.46
C ALA A 182 -24.25 -28.19 47.58
N ARG A 183 -25.01 -27.18 48.04
CA ARG A 183 -26.09 -26.55 47.25
C ARG A 183 -25.54 -25.82 46.01
N THR A 184 -24.43 -25.11 46.16
CA THR A 184 -23.79 -24.40 45.05
C THR A 184 -23.23 -25.39 44.03
N ARG A 185 -22.57 -26.48 44.44
CA ARG A 185 -22.13 -27.55 43.51
C ARG A 185 -23.28 -28.20 42.78
N ALA A 186 -24.39 -28.49 43.46
CA ALA A 186 -25.58 -29.04 42.81
C ALA A 186 -26.17 -28.09 41.76
N ALA A 187 -26.12 -26.77 42.00
CA ALA A 187 -26.55 -25.76 41.03
C ALA A 187 -25.59 -25.61 39.83
N LEU A 188 -24.31 -25.94 40.01
CA LEU A 188 -23.29 -25.93 38.95
C LEU A 188 -23.22 -27.24 38.14
N ALA A 189 -23.84 -28.32 38.61
CA ALA A 189 -23.81 -29.63 37.96
C ALA A 189 -24.16 -29.64 36.45
N PRO A 190 -25.11 -28.81 35.93
CA PRO A 190 -25.35 -28.73 34.48
C PRO A 190 -24.16 -28.22 33.67
N VAL A 191 -23.31 -27.36 34.25
CA VAL A 191 -22.09 -26.86 33.60
C VAL A 191 -21.03 -27.95 33.54
N ASP A 192 -20.91 -28.75 34.60
CA ASP A 192 -19.99 -29.89 34.64
C ASP A 192 -20.39 -30.98 33.63
N MET A 193 -21.69 -31.27 33.50
CA MET A 193 -22.20 -32.20 32.47
C MET A 193 -21.90 -31.71 31.05
N LEU A 194 -21.98 -30.40 30.80
CA LEU A 194 -21.64 -29.83 29.49
C LEU A 194 -20.13 -29.93 29.20
N ARG A 195 -19.29 -29.70 30.21
CA ARG A 195 -17.83 -29.88 30.09
C ARG A 195 -17.43 -31.33 29.82
N GLU A 196 -18.11 -32.28 30.45
CA GLU A 196 -17.90 -33.71 30.20
C GLU A 196 -18.31 -34.09 28.78
N LEU A 197 -19.43 -33.54 28.28
CA LEU A 197 -19.88 -33.76 26.90
C LEU A 197 -18.88 -33.17 25.88
N ASP A 198 -18.38 -31.95 26.11
CA ASP A 198 -17.38 -31.31 25.25
C ASP A 198 -16.05 -32.08 25.26
N ALA A 199 -15.62 -32.58 26.43
CA ALA A 199 -14.42 -33.41 26.56
C ALA A 199 -14.56 -34.76 25.83
N GLN A 200 -15.75 -35.37 25.85
CA GLN A 200 -16.04 -36.60 25.10
C GLN A 200 -16.06 -36.37 23.59
N GLN A 201 -16.56 -35.21 23.14
CA GLN A 201 -16.55 -34.85 21.72
C GLN A 201 -15.14 -34.53 21.22
N ALA A 202 -14.35 -33.78 21.99
CA ALA A 202 -12.94 -33.50 21.68
C ALA A 202 -12.09 -34.78 21.65
N GLY A 203 -12.36 -35.73 22.55
CA GLY A 203 -11.72 -37.06 22.53
C GLY A 203 -12.07 -37.92 21.32
N SER A 204 -13.22 -37.68 20.66
CA SER A 204 -13.58 -38.38 19.41
C SER A 204 -12.96 -37.76 18.15
N ILE A 205 -12.52 -36.50 18.22
CA ILE A 205 -11.89 -35.76 17.11
C ILE A 205 -10.37 -35.94 17.12
N ALA A 206 -9.77 -36.27 18.26
CA ALA A 206 -8.32 -36.46 18.45
C ALA A 206 -7.72 -37.71 17.76
N HIS A 207 -8.42 -38.37 16.82
CA HIS A 207 -7.83 -39.46 16.03
C HIS A 207 -7.43 -39.11 14.60
N GLU A 208 -7.65 -37.87 14.14
CA GLU A 208 -7.08 -37.38 12.87
C GLU A 208 -6.66 -35.90 12.99
N GLY A 209 -5.37 -35.67 13.24
CA GLY A 209 -4.71 -34.37 13.01
C GLY A 209 -4.11 -33.72 14.26
N ASP A 210 -2.80 -33.88 14.42
CA ASP A 210 -1.95 -33.06 15.28
C ASP A 210 -2.03 -31.58 14.86
N GLU A 211 -2.83 -30.79 15.56
CA GLU A 211 -2.57 -29.36 15.77
C GLU A 211 -2.75 -29.07 17.26
N GLU A 212 -1.63 -28.88 17.98
CA GLU A 212 -1.63 -28.30 19.31
C GLU A 212 -2.31 -26.93 19.24
N VAL A 213 -3.56 -26.86 19.67
CA VAL A 213 -4.28 -25.61 19.88
C VAL A 213 -3.49 -24.78 20.90
N GLU A 214 -3.25 -23.50 20.60
CA GLU A 214 -2.57 -22.45 21.40
C GLU A 214 -3.24 -22.20 22.79
N THR A 215 -3.47 -23.23 23.61
CA THR A 215 -3.98 -23.12 24.98
C THR A 215 -3.03 -22.34 25.88
N ASP A 216 -1.72 -22.44 25.62
CA ASP A 216 -0.68 -21.73 26.37
C ASP A 216 -0.76 -20.22 26.16
N ARG A 217 -1.18 -19.77 24.97
CA ARG A 217 -1.37 -18.35 24.68
C ARG A 217 -2.59 -17.79 25.41
N PHE A 218 -3.68 -18.56 25.48
CA PHE A 218 -4.90 -18.17 26.19
C PHE A 218 -4.69 -18.12 27.71
N LEU A 219 -3.91 -19.04 28.27
CA LEU A 219 -3.53 -19.05 29.69
C LEU A 219 -2.59 -17.88 30.02
N ALA A 220 -1.62 -17.56 29.16
CA ALA A 220 -0.76 -16.39 29.33
C ALA A 220 -1.54 -15.06 29.26
N GLU A 221 -2.60 -14.98 28.44
CA GLU A 221 -3.47 -13.81 28.34
C GLU A 221 -4.37 -13.63 29.59
N LEU A 222 -4.69 -14.74 30.29
CA LEU A 222 -5.42 -14.73 31.57
C LEU A 222 -4.54 -14.25 32.75
N ASP A 223 -3.29 -14.68 32.83
CA ASP A 223 -2.33 -14.22 33.86
C ASP A 223 -2.03 -12.72 33.73
N ALA A 224 -2.00 -12.19 32.50
CA ALA A 224 -1.80 -10.75 32.26
C ALA A 224 -2.96 -9.87 32.76
N ILE A 225 -4.18 -10.41 32.82
CA ILE A 225 -5.37 -9.71 33.33
C ILE A 225 -5.38 -9.68 34.87
N ASP A 226 -4.89 -10.73 35.51
CA ASP A 226 -4.78 -10.80 36.97
C ASP A 226 -3.73 -9.80 37.50
N GLY A 227 -2.63 -9.62 36.76
CA GLY A 227 -1.64 -8.56 37.03
C GLY A 227 -2.18 -7.13 36.91
N LEU A 228 -3.19 -6.89 36.07
CA LEU A 228 -3.80 -5.58 35.88
C LEU A 228 -4.79 -5.23 37.01
N LEU A 229 -5.42 -6.23 37.62
CA LEU A 229 -6.33 -6.06 38.75
C LEU A 229 -5.59 -6.00 40.09
N GLY A 230 -4.43 -6.64 40.21
CA GLY A 230 -3.55 -6.55 41.40
C GLY A 230 -2.79 -5.22 41.54
N ALA A 231 -2.50 -4.52 40.44
CA ALA A 231 -1.75 -3.25 40.47
C ALA A 231 -2.60 -2.01 40.82
N SER A 232 -3.92 -2.15 40.94
CA SER A 232 -4.85 -1.06 41.28
C SER A 232 -5.00 -0.82 42.80
N GLY A 233 -4.33 -1.61 43.64
CA GLY A 233 -4.62 -1.71 45.08
C GLY A 233 -3.54 -1.20 46.05
N ALA A 234 -2.44 -0.59 45.60
CA ALA A 234 -1.37 -0.17 46.51
C ALA A 234 -0.76 1.21 46.17
N GLY A 235 -1.14 2.22 46.95
CA GLY A 235 -0.31 3.39 47.26
C GLY A 235 -0.67 4.71 46.57
N ALA A 236 -1.38 5.60 47.28
CA ALA A 236 -0.84 6.90 47.72
C ALA A 236 -1.96 7.83 48.25
N GLU A 237 -1.91 8.08 49.56
CA GLU A 237 -2.47 9.26 50.23
C GLU A 237 -1.75 10.54 49.76
N ALA A 238 -2.47 11.66 49.61
CA ALA A 238 -2.08 13.04 49.98
C ALA A 238 -3.03 14.11 49.36
N GLU A 239 -4.02 14.51 50.16
CA GLU A 239 -4.28 15.87 50.68
C GLU A 239 -3.87 17.15 49.89
N HIS A 240 -4.86 18.07 49.70
CA HIS A 240 -4.82 19.55 49.53
C HIS A 240 -3.97 20.15 48.38
N VAL A 241 -4.38 21.09 47.50
CA VAL A 241 -5.23 22.30 47.59
C VAL A 241 -5.76 22.64 46.19
N ALA A 242 -7.05 22.98 46.09
CA ALA A 242 -7.61 23.68 44.95
C ALA A 242 -7.67 25.18 45.27
N GLU A 243 -7.01 26.02 44.49
CA GLU A 243 -7.31 27.46 44.44
C GLU A 243 -7.30 27.98 43.01
N ARG A 244 -8.37 28.70 42.69
CA ARG A 244 -8.74 29.28 41.40
C ARG A 244 -7.84 30.47 41.04
N ALA A 245 -7.64 30.69 39.74
CA ALA A 245 -8.28 31.76 38.96
C ALA A 245 -7.39 32.34 37.85
N ASN A 246 -8.07 32.68 36.73
CA ASN A 246 -7.78 33.80 35.80
C ASN A 246 -6.44 33.84 35.06
N ALA A 247 -6.33 34.39 33.86
CA ALA A 247 -7.27 34.91 32.88
C ALA A 247 -6.49 35.09 31.58
N GLY A 248 -7.23 35.04 30.47
CA GLY A 248 -7.03 35.71 29.19
C GLY A 248 -5.64 36.18 28.74
N GLY A 249 -5.28 35.82 27.51
CA GLY A 249 -4.20 36.51 26.80
C GLY A 249 -4.02 36.03 25.36
N ARG A 250 -4.60 36.78 24.42
CA ARG A 250 -4.29 36.72 22.97
C ARG A 250 -2.80 36.96 22.69
N ALA A 251 -2.39 36.46 21.52
CA ALA A 251 -1.37 36.99 20.59
C ALA A 251 -0.04 36.21 20.52
N GLY A 252 0.42 36.04 19.28
CA GLY A 252 1.83 35.83 18.97
C GLY A 252 2.14 34.47 18.34
N ALA A 253 1.99 34.38 17.01
CA ALA A 253 2.84 33.50 16.23
C ALA A 253 4.30 33.89 16.47
N VAL A 254 5.07 33.01 17.09
CA VAL A 254 6.53 33.11 17.17
C VAL A 254 7.10 32.07 16.23
N VAL A 255 7.42 32.53 15.02
CA VAL A 255 8.37 31.85 14.13
C VAL A 255 9.75 32.22 14.65
N THR A 256 10.38 31.31 15.36
CA THR A 256 11.82 31.35 15.62
C THR A 256 12.53 30.59 14.51
N THR A 257 13.01 31.32 13.51
CA THR A 257 14.07 30.84 12.63
C THR A 257 15.38 30.80 13.42
N HIS A 258 15.96 29.62 13.57
CA HIS A 258 17.40 29.48 13.78
C HIS A 258 17.98 28.87 12.50
N GLY A 259 18.55 29.76 11.68
CA GLY A 259 19.37 29.37 10.55
C GLY A 259 20.76 28.97 11.04
N VAL A 260 21.13 27.72 10.77
CA VAL A 260 22.52 27.28 10.69
C VAL A 260 22.61 26.27 9.55
N GLY A 261 23.44 26.56 8.54
CA GLY A 261 24.01 25.58 7.63
C GLY A 261 23.21 25.30 6.34
N GLY A 262 23.67 25.89 5.24
CA GLY A 262 23.24 25.53 3.89
C GLY A 262 23.60 24.07 3.58
N GLY A 263 22.58 23.21 3.52
CA GLY A 263 22.71 21.83 3.08
C GLY A 263 22.54 21.73 1.56
N ALA A 264 23.61 21.33 0.86
CA ALA A 264 23.50 20.85 -0.51
C ALA A 264 22.88 19.43 -0.49
N LEU A 265 21.75 19.25 -1.17
CA LEU A 265 21.13 17.94 -1.33
C LEU A 265 21.72 17.25 -2.57
N ILE A 266 22.40 16.14 -2.37
CA ILE A 266 22.90 15.28 -3.47
C ILE A 266 21.81 14.24 -3.76
N VAL A 267 21.14 14.36 -4.90
CA VAL A 267 20.20 13.35 -5.39
C VAL A 267 20.95 12.41 -6.33
N MET A 268 21.20 11.18 -5.89
CA MET A 268 21.74 10.13 -6.77
C MET A 268 20.59 9.40 -7.47
N SER A 269 20.50 9.56 -8.79
CA SER A 269 19.65 8.75 -9.65
C SER A 269 20.37 7.44 -9.99
N SER A 270 19.71 6.30 -9.77
CA SER A 270 20.29 4.96 -9.97
C SER A 270 20.63 4.62 -11.43
N TYR A 271 20.32 5.51 -12.39
CA TYR A 271 20.52 5.27 -13.81
C TYR A 271 21.52 6.23 -14.49
N ASN A 272 22.18 7.13 -13.77
CA ASN A 272 23.19 8.01 -14.38
C ASN A 272 24.40 8.25 -13.46
N LYS A 273 25.61 7.86 -13.92
CA LYS A 273 26.88 7.98 -13.16
C LYS A 273 27.43 9.40 -13.04
N THR A 274 26.64 10.44 -13.33
CA THR A 274 27.06 11.83 -13.25
C THR A 274 26.25 12.57 -12.19
N PRO A 275 26.86 13.09 -11.12
CA PRO A 275 26.14 13.86 -10.12
C PRO A 275 25.64 15.17 -10.74
N VAL A 276 24.35 15.46 -10.56
CA VAL A 276 23.74 16.73 -10.94
C VAL A 276 23.53 17.55 -9.67
N PHE A 277 24.11 18.75 -9.63
CA PHE A 277 23.96 19.64 -8.49
C PHE A 277 22.76 20.56 -8.69
N THR A 278 21.84 20.55 -7.75
CA THR A 278 20.66 21.42 -7.75
C THR A 278 20.65 22.26 -6.49
N HIS A 279 20.48 23.58 -6.66
CA HIS A 279 20.34 24.52 -5.55
C HIS A 279 18.87 24.93 -5.42
N PHE A 280 18.37 24.93 -4.18
CA PHE A 280 16.98 25.24 -3.86
C PHE A 280 16.92 26.55 -3.07
N ASP A 281 16.32 27.57 -3.69
CA ASP A 281 16.23 28.94 -3.13
C ASP A 281 14.79 29.25 -2.69
N GLY A 282 14.12 28.29 -2.06
CA GLY A 282 12.82 28.47 -1.43
C GLY A 282 11.59 28.72 -2.34
N ARG A 283 11.75 28.86 -3.67
CA ARG A 283 10.62 29.02 -4.60
C ARG A 283 10.66 28.18 -5.88
N ARG A 284 11.84 27.78 -6.37
CA ARG A 284 12.02 26.85 -7.53
C ARG A 284 13.35 26.12 -7.44
N MET A 285 13.43 24.90 -7.96
CA MET A 285 14.71 24.22 -8.21
C MET A 285 15.38 24.82 -9.45
N LYS A 286 16.64 25.25 -9.32
CA LYS A 286 17.47 25.66 -10.47
C LYS A 286 18.58 24.63 -10.68
N LYS A 287 18.75 24.16 -11.92
CA LYS A 287 19.85 23.27 -12.32
C LYS A 287 21.14 24.08 -12.37
N VAL A 288 22.11 23.75 -11.52
CA VAL A 288 23.39 24.47 -11.41
C VAL A 288 24.47 23.61 -12.08
N GLY A 289 24.42 23.53 -13.41
CA GLY A 289 25.50 22.94 -14.21
C GLY A 289 25.69 21.42 -14.11
N SER A 290 26.32 20.86 -15.15
CA SER A 290 26.81 19.49 -15.21
C SER A 290 28.33 19.55 -15.14
N ALA A 291 28.98 18.70 -14.35
CA ALA A 291 30.43 18.66 -14.21
C ALA A 291 31.12 18.13 -15.49
N ARG A 292 31.15 18.97 -16.53
CA ARG A 292 32.04 18.92 -17.70
C ARG A 292 32.11 20.34 -18.28
N GLU A 293 32.64 21.27 -17.50
CA GLU A 293 33.20 22.51 -18.04
C GLU A 293 34.70 22.55 -17.77
N SER A 294 35.41 22.82 -18.85
CA SER A 294 36.83 22.74 -19.09
C SER A 294 37.69 23.58 -18.15
N VAL A 295 38.74 22.96 -17.61
CA VAL A 295 39.91 23.64 -17.05
C VAL A 295 40.61 24.45 -18.17
N PRO A 296 40.93 25.73 -17.97
CA PRO A 296 41.63 26.53 -18.98
C PRO A 296 43.09 26.07 -19.15
N GLY A 297 43.49 25.91 -20.41
CA GLY A 297 44.71 25.23 -20.85
C GLY A 297 46.03 25.86 -20.39
N HIS A 298 46.94 24.98 -19.97
CA HIS A 298 48.38 25.22 -19.95
C HIS A 298 48.89 25.38 -21.39
N ARG A 299 49.50 26.52 -21.71
CA ARG A 299 50.30 26.72 -22.92
C ARG A 299 51.60 25.93 -22.82
N PRO A 300 51.97 25.12 -23.84
CA PRO A 300 53.34 24.64 -23.95
C PRO A 300 54.24 25.78 -24.49
N LEU A 301 55.33 26.04 -23.78
CA LEU A 301 56.41 26.91 -24.22
C LEU A 301 57.13 26.26 -25.41
N GLY A 302 57.17 26.97 -26.54
CA GLY A 302 58.03 26.62 -27.66
C GLY A 302 59.49 26.92 -27.35
N SER A 303 60.34 25.91 -27.51
CA SER A 303 61.73 26.07 -27.95
C SER A 303 61.77 25.51 -29.37
N GLY A 304 62.17 26.26 -30.39
CA GLY A 304 63.42 26.99 -30.47
C GLY A 304 64.30 26.19 -31.43
N GLY A 305 64.18 26.48 -32.72
CA GLY A 305 64.98 25.82 -33.76
C GLY A 305 66.47 26.09 -33.59
N VAL A 306 67.29 25.12 -34.01
CA VAL A 306 68.70 25.35 -34.34
C VAL A 306 68.96 24.68 -35.68
N ARG A 307 69.42 25.50 -36.62
CA ARG A 307 69.96 25.13 -37.93
C ARG A 307 71.26 24.34 -37.75
N ARG A 308 71.43 23.28 -38.53
CA ARG A 308 72.46 23.15 -39.58
C ARG A 308 72.24 21.87 -40.36
#